data_AF-A0A2V6YE71-F1
#
_entry.id   AF-A0A2V6YE71-F1
#
_cell.length_a   1.000
_cell.length_b   1.000
_cell.length_c   1.000
_cell.angle_alpha   90.00
_cell.angle_beta   90.00
_cell.angle_gamma   90.00
#
_symmetry.space_group_name_H-M   'P 1'
#
loop_
_entity.id
_entity.type
_entity.pdbx_description
1 polymer ?
#
loop_
_entity_poly.entity_id
_entity_poly.type
_entity_poly.pdbx_seq_one_letter_code
_entity_poly.pdbx_strand_id
1 'polypeptide(L)'
;LHVFPYSARKGTEAACLAGAVDARTIAHRARVLRELARRKSLDFRRRLVGSVEEVLVLATRERGTGRLTGLTGHNVEVRFESADALTGRLTRVRVTSAERDRTLGELVAT
;
A
#
# COMPACT_ATOMS: atom_id res chain seq x y z
N LEU A 1 1.10 1.64 -7.41
CA LEU A 1 0.63 2.54 -8.48
C LEU A 1 -0.44 3.45 -7.90
N HIS A 2 -0.19 4.76 -7.89
CA HIS A 2 -1.18 5.77 -7.51
C HIS A 2 -1.67 6.48 -8.77
N VAL A 3 -2.97 6.74 -8.88
CA VAL A 3 -3.60 7.30 -10.08
C VAL A 3 -4.36 8.56 -9.68
N PHE A 4 -3.97 9.69 -10.25
CA PHE A 4 -4.61 10.99 -10.04
C PHE A 4 -5.18 11.49 -11.38
N PRO A 5 -6.48 11.84 -11.43
CA PRO A 5 -7.06 12.55 -12.57
C PRO A 5 -6.30 13.86 -12.83
N TYR A 6 -6.09 14.21 -14.10
CA TYR A 6 -5.60 15.55 -14.43
C TYR A 6 -6.62 16.60 -13.96
N SER A 7 -6.11 17.66 -13.34
CA SER A 7 -6.89 18.82 -12.89
C SER A 7 -6.24 20.05 -13.49
N ALA A 8 -6.90 20.68 -14.46
CA ALA A 8 -6.42 21.94 -15.02
C ALA A 8 -6.32 23.00 -13.90
N ARG A 9 -5.18 23.68 -13.83
CA ARG A 9 -4.93 24.77 -12.87
C ARG A 9 -4.59 26.02 -13.66
N LYS A 10 -5.32 27.11 -13.40
CA LYS A 10 -5.07 28.41 -14.03
C LYS A 10 -3.61 28.81 -13.83
N GLY A 11 -2.97 29.28 -14.90
CA GLY A 11 -1.56 29.72 -14.88
C GLY A 11 -0.53 28.61 -15.10
N THR A 12 -0.96 27.36 -15.29
CA THR A 12 -0.04 26.27 -15.69
C THR A 12 0.02 26.16 -17.21
N GLU A 13 1.20 25.85 -17.77
CA GLU A 13 1.36 25.60 -19.21
C GLU A 13 0.42 24.49 -19.71
N ALA A 14 0.24 23.45 -18.90
CA ALA A 14 -0.65 22.34 -19.20
C ALA A 14 -2.11 22.77 -19.42
N ALA A 15 -2.56 23.85 -18.77
CA ALA A 15 -3.93 24.37 -18.96
C ALA A 15 -4.13 25.06 -20.31
N CYS A 16 -3.05 25.43 -21.02
CA CYS A 16 -3.09 26.07 -22.33
C CYS A 16 -2.93 25.08 -23.49
N LEU A 17 -2.64 23.80 -23.21
CA LEU A 17 -2.47 22.78 -24.24
C LEU A 17 -3.80 22.42 -24.92
N ALA A 18 -3.76 22.27 -26.24
CA ALA A 18 -4.89 21.77 -27.01
C ALA A 18 -5.15 20.27 -26.74
N GLY A 19 -6.35 19.80 -27.09
CA GLY A 19 -6.70 18.38 -26.95
C GLY A 19 -7.19 17.99 -25.55
N ALA A 20 -7.85 18.91 -24.85
CA ALA A 20 -8.45 18.62 -23.55
C ALA A 20 -9.45 17.44 -23.65
N VAL A 21 -9.28 16.47 -22.75
CA VAL A 21 -10.19 15.33 -22.63
C VAL A 21 -11.32 15.70 -21.67
N ASP A 22 -12.55 15.34 -22.02
CA ASP A 22 -13.71 15.64 -21.18
C ASP A 22 -13.63 14.96 -19.79
N ALA A 23 -14.25 15.60 -18.80
CA ALA A 23 -14.18 15.16 -17.41
C ALA A 23 -14.73 13.74 -17.20
N ARG A 24 -15.74 13.32 -17.98
CA ARG A 24 -16.34 11.99 -17.86
C ARG A 24 -15.36 10.92 -18.34
N THR A 25 -14.66 11.16 -19.44
CA THR A 25 -13.61 10.27 -19.95
C THR A 25 -12.42 10.19 -18.98
N ILE A 26 -11.95 11.31 -18.43
CA ILE A 26 -10.88 11.33 -17.41
C ILE A 26 -11.31 10.50 -16.18
N ALA A 27 -12.51 10.73 -15.65
CA ALA A 27 -13.03 10.02 -14.49
C ALA A 27 -13.18 8.51 -14.75
N HIS A 28 -13.67 8.12 -15.93
CA HIS A 28 -13.79 6.73 -16.34
C HIS A 28 -12.43 6.04 -16.38
N ARG A 29 -11.44 6.63 -17.07
CA ARG A 29 -10.08 6.08 -17.17
C ARG A 29 -9.42 5.95 -15.80
N ALA A 30 -9.54 6.99 -14.97
CA ALA A 30 -8.99 6.96 -13.61
C ALA A 30 -9.61 5.85 -12.75
N ARG A 31 -10.92 5.58 -12.89
CA ARG A 31 -11.58 4.47 -12.20
C ARG A 31 -11.04 3.11 -12.66
N VAL A 32 -10.92 2.89 -13.97
CA VAL A 32 -10.39 1.64 -14.55
C VAL A 32 -8.95 1.38 -14.08
N LEU A 33 -8.10 2.42 -14.12
CA LEU A 33 -6.71 2.30 -13.69
C LEU A 33 -6.57 2.08 -12.18
N ARG A 34 -7.40 2.72 -11.35
CA ARG A 34 -7.42 2.47 -9.90
C ARG A 34 -7.81 1.03 -9.59
N GLU A 35 -8.80 0.48 -10.31
CA GLU A 35 -9.20 -0.91 -10.13
C GLU A 35 -8.08 -1.89 -10.55
N LEU A 36 -7.42 -1.61 -11.67
CA LEU A 36 -6.24 -2.37 -12.09
C LEU A 36 -5.10 -2.29 -11.06
N ALA A 37 -4.86 -1.10 -10.49
CA ALA A 37 -3.84 -0.89 -9.46
C ALA A 37 -4.11 -1.72 -8.21
N ARG A 38 -5.37 -1.77 -7.74
CA ARG A 38 -5.77 -2.60 -6.59
C ARG A 38 -5.53 -4.08 -6.84
N ARG A 39 -5.92 -4.60 -8.00
CA ARG A 39 -5.67 -6.00 -8.39
C ARG A 39 -4.18 -6.33 -8.38
N LYS A 40 -3.37 -5.53 -9.08
CA LYS A 40 -1.91 -5.72 -9.15
C LYS A 40 -1.25 -5.63 -7.76
N SER A 41 -1.71 -4.73 -6.89
CA SER A 41 -1.22 -4.62 -5.51
C SER A 41 -1.54 -5.88 -4.70
N LEU A 42 -2.78 -6.37 -4.77
CA LEU A 42 -3.17 -7.62 -4.11
C LEU A 42 -2.37 -8.82 -4.64
N ASP A 43 -2.21 -8.93 -5.95
CA ASP A 43 -1.43 -10.03 -6.58
C ASP A 43 0.05 -9.97 -6.20
N PHE A 44 0.61 -8.78 -6.00
CA PHE A 44 1.96 -8.64 -5.45
C PHE A 44 2.02 -9.12 -3.99
N ARG A 45 1.12 -8.63 -3.12
CA ARG A 45 1.11 -9.02 -1.70
C ARG A 45 0.84 -10.51 -1.50
N ARG A 46 -0.01 -11.13 -2.33
CA ARG A 46 -0.26 -12.57 -2.34
C ARG A 46 1.00 -13.39 -2.63
N ARG A 47 1.91 -12.89 -3.47
CA ARG A 47 3.19 -13.56 -3.75
C ARG A 47 4.16 -13.51 -2.57
N LEU A 48 3.95 -12.62 -1.60
CA LEU A 48 4.71 -12.58 -0.36
C LEU A 48 4.20 -13.60 0.67
N VAL A 49 2.97 -14.13 0.51
CA VAL A 49 2.43 -15.09 1.49
C VAL A 49 3.33 -16.33 1.56
N GLY A 50 3.78 -16.66 2.77
CA GLY A 50 4.75 -17.73 3.05
C GLY A 50 6.21 -17.28 3.09
N SER A 51 6.55 -16.10 2.57
CA SER A 51 7.91 -15.54 2.68
C SER A 51 8.15 -14.96 4.07
N VAL A 52 9.44 -14.88 4.44
CA VAL A 52 9.90 -14.15 5.62
C VAL A 52 10.52 -12.84 5.15
N GLU A 53 9.88 -11.74 5.49
CA GLU A 53 10.34 -10.40 5.15
C GLU A 53 11.02 -9.75 6.35
N GLU A 54 12.08 -8.99 6.09
CA GLU A 54 12.57 -8.00 7.05
C GLU A 54 11.68 -6.76 6.99
N VAL A 55 11.25 -6.28 8.16
CA VAL A 55 10.34 -5.14 8.28
C VAL A 55 10.84 -4.14 9.31
N LEU A 56 10.68 -2.85 9.00
CA LEU A 56 10.81 -1.76 9.97
C LEU A 56 9.51 -1.62 10.75
N VAL A 57 9.56 -1.78 12.07
CA VAL A 57 8.36 -1.63 12.91
C VAL A 57 8.04 -0.15 13.11
N LEU A 58 6.88 0.29 12.61
CA LEU A 58 6.39 1.66 12.73
C LEU A 58 5.74 1.89 14.09
N ALA A 59 5.73 3.14 14.56
CA ALA A 59 5.09 3.54 15.82
C ALA A 59 3.55 3.48 15.79
N THR A 60 2.95 3.28 14.62
CA THR A 60 1.50 3.25 14.46
C THR A 60 0.95 1.84 14.61
N ARG A 61 -0.06 1.70 15.48
CA ARG A 61 -0.87 0.49 15.63
C ARG A 61 -2.06 0.47 14.67
N GLU A 62 -2.48 -0.72 14.26
CA GLU A 62 -3.73 -0.93 13.52
C GLU A 62 -4.93 -0.59 14.42
N ARG A 63 -5.76 0.36 13.98
CA ARG A 63 -6.97 0.73 14.72
C ARG A 63 -7.94 -0.46 14.75
N GLY A 64 -8.42 -0.82 15.94
CA GLY A 64 -9.42 -1.88 16.16
C GLY A 64 -8.83 -3.21 16.60
N THR A 65 -7.68 -3.62 16.07
CA THR A 65 -6.98 -4.86 16.51
C THR A 65 -5.85 -4.55 17.48
N GLY A 66 -5.26 -3.35 17.41
CA GLY A 66 -4.09 -2.98 18.18
C GLY A 66 -2.78 -3.52 17.62
N ARG A 67 -2.74 -4.25 16.50
CA ARG A 67 -1.50 -4.86 15.96
C ARG A 67 -0.42 -3.84 15.62
N LEU A 68 0.85 -4.24 15.70
CA LEU A 68 1.95 -3.44 15.17
C LEU A 68 1.95 -3.46 13.64
N THR A 69 2.64 -2.47 13.06
CA THR A 69 2.79 -2.32 11.61
C THR A 69 4.26 -2.43 11.24
N GLY A 70 4.62 -3.45 10.48
CA GLY A 70 5.95 -3.57 9.87
C GLY A 70 5.92 -3.09 8.42
N LEU A 71 6.87 -2.24 8.03
CA LEU A 71 7.06 -1.83 6.64
C LEU A 71 8.21 -2.63 6.02
N THR A 72 7.89 -3.44 5.01
CA THR A 72 8.90 -4.20 4.22
C THR A 72 9.73 -3.26 3.34
N GLY A 73 10.89 -3.73 2.86
CA GLY A 73 11.72 -3.00 1.88
C GLY A 73 11.01 -2.70 0.53
N HIS A 74 9.91 -3.39 0.24
CA HIS A 74 9.07 -3.15 -0.94
C HIS A 74 7.85 -2.25 -0.65
N ASN A 75 7.84 -1.54 0.48
CA ASN A 75 6.76 -0.66 0.93
C ASN A 75 5.40 -1.35 1.12
N VAL A 76 5.41 -2.65 1.44
CA VAL A 76 4.22 -3.36 1.92
C VAL A 76 4.17 -3.29 3.44
N GLU A 77 3.05 -2.81 3.97
CA GLU A 77 2.74 -2.90 5.40
C GLU A 77 2.22 -4.29 5.75
N VAL A 78 2.78 -4.89 6.81
CA VAL A 78 2.40 -6.17 7.38
C VAL A 78 2.00 -5.96 8.82
N ARG A 79 0.79 -6.41 9.20
CA ARG A 79 0.26 -6.29 10.56
C ARG A 79 0.50 -7.57 11.33
N PHE A 80 1.04 -7.46 12.53
CA PHE A 80 1.40 -8.63 13.36
C PHE A 80 1.29 -8.31 14.86
N GLU A 81 1.10 -9.35 15.67
CA GLU A 81 1.01 -9.23 17.13
C GLU A 81 2.42 -9.13 17.74
N SER A 82 2.65 -8.12 18.58
CA SER A 82 3.88 -7.95 19.36
C SER A 82 3.74 -6.82 20.39
N ALA A 83 4.63 -6.83 21.39
CA ALA A 83 4.86 -5.71 22.29
C ALA A 83 5.56 -4.54 21.58
N ASP A 84 5.36 -3.31 22.07
CA ASP A 84 5.90 -2.07 21.50
C ASP A 84 7.44 -1.96 21.52
N ALA A 85 8.13 -2.85 22.24
CA ALA A 85 9.58 -2.86 22.38
C ALA A 85 10.33 -2.97 21.02
N LEU A 86 9.65 -3.46 19.98
CA LEU A 86 10.20 -3.58 18.63
C LEU A 86 10.07 -2.29 17.79
N THR A 87 9.31 -1.28 18.24
CA THR A 87 9.11 -0.03 17.49
C THR A 87 10.44 0.63 17.13
N GLY A 88 10.57 1.05 15.86
CA GLY A 88 11.79 1.67 15.33
C GLY A 88 12.93 0.69 15.04
N ARG A 89 12.71 -0.62 15.19
CA ARG A 89 13.71 -1.67 14.91
C ARG A 89 13.34 -2.47 13.66
N LEU A 90 14.34 -3.07 13.04
CA LEU A 90 14.15 -4.10 12.02
C LEU A 90 13.88 -5.45 12.71
N THR A 91 12.92 -6.20 12.19
CA THR A 91 12.60 -7.56 12.65
C THR A 91 12.15 -8.43 11.48
N ARG A 92 12.07 -9.74 11.68
CA ARG A 92 11.64 -10.70 10.65
C ARG A 92 10.21 -11.16 10.91
N VAL A 93 9.37 -11.02 9.90
CA VAL A 93 7.96 -11.40 9.95
C VAL A 93 7.66 -12.36 8.80
N ARG A 94 7.03 -13.49 9.10
CA ARG A 94 6.46 -14.36 8.08
C ARG A 94 5.11 -13.80 7.65
N VAL A 95 4.93 -13.55 6.36
CA VAL A 95 3.64 -13.11 5.83
C VAL A 95 2.68 -14.30 5.79
N THR A 96 1.56 -14.22 6.49
CA THR A 96 0.61 -15.33 6.63
C THR A 96 -0.64 -15.14 5.77
N SER A 97 -1.04 -13.91 5.48
CA SER A 97 -2.17 -13.63 4.58
C SER A 97 -2.07 -12.29 3.87
N ALA A 98 -2.69 -12.22 2.69
CA ALA A 98 -2.87 -10.99 1.94
C ALA A 98 -4.35 -10.85 1.54
N GLU A 99 -5.06 -9.98 2.25
CA GLU A 99 -6.45 -9.64 2.00
C GLU A 99 -6.55 -8.38 1.14
N ARG A 100 -7.77 -7.99 0.75
CA ARG A 100 -8.02 -6.83 -0.12
C ARG A 100 -7.33 -5.56 0.40
N ASP A 101 -7.45 -5.29 1.70
CA ASP A 101 -7.03 -4.02 2.30
C ASP A 101 -5.92 -4.17 3.35
N ARG A 102 -5.50 -5.40 3.67
CA ARG A 102 -4.49 -5.67 4.69
C ARG A 102 -3.60 -6.86 4.34
N THR A 103 -2.41 -6.87 4.93
CA THR A 103 -1.48 -8.00 4.90
C THR A 103 -1.17 -8.35 6.35
N LEU A 104 -1.28 -9.62 6.69
CA LEU A 104 -1.03 -10.12 8.04
C LEU A 104 0.25 -10.95 8.06
N GLY A 105 0.88 -10.99 9.22
CA GLY A 105 2.04 -11.81 9.45
C GLY A 105 2.24 -12.14 10.92
N GLU A 106 3.26 -12.94 11.17
CA GLU A 106 3.66 -13.39 12.49
C GLU A 106 5.16 -13.21 12.66
N LEU A 107 5.59 -12.82 13.86
CA LEU A 107 7.02 -12.75 14.18
C LEU A 107 7.65 -14.13 14.00
N VAL A 108 8.81 -14.15 13.35
CA VAL A 108 9.64 -15.34 13.33
C VAL A 108 10.42 -15.37 14.64
N ALA A 109 10.20 -16.40 15.47
CA ALA A 109 11.01 -16.62 16.66
C ALA A 109 12.48 -16.76 16.25
N THR A 110 13.36 -16.11 17.02
CA THR A 110 14.81 -16.21 16.83
C THR A 110 15.32 -17.50 17.45
#